data_AF-A0A925CAC0-F1
#
_entry.id   AF-A0A925CAC0-F1
#
_cell.length_a   1.000
_cell.length_b   1.000
_cell.length_c   1.000
_cell.angle_alpha   90.00
_cell.angle_beta   90.00
_cell.angle_gamma   90.00
#
_symmetry.space_group_name_H-M   'P 1'
#
loop_
_entity.id
_entity.type
_entity.pdbx_description
1 polymer ?
#
loop_
_entity_poly.entity_id
_entity_poly.type
_entity_poly.pdbx_seq_one_letter_code
_entity_poly.pdbx_strand_id
1 'polypeptide(L)' 'MNLAHLQPFLDAMHQGNKEGLAVHLAEDVFLRSPIVVEQFQGKAQVLAVLSALLSIIDR' A
#
# COMPACT_ATOMS: atom_id res chain seq x y z
N MET A 1 14.94 -9.62 -8.10
CA MET A 1 13.90 -8.75 -7.53
C MET A 1 13.66 -7.59 -8.49
N ASN A 2 12.43 -7.38 -8.95
CA ASN A 2 12.12 -6.26 -9.83
C ASN A 2 11.98 -4.98 -8.99
N LEU A 3 13.05 -4.19 -8.90
CA LEU A 3 13.07 -2.93 -8.14
C LEU A 3 12.27 -1.80 -8.83
N ALA A 4 11.85 -1.98 -10.08
CA ALA A 4 11.17 -0.95 -10.87
C ALA A 4 9.83 -0.50 -10.26
N HIS A 5 9.20 -1.34 -9.45
CA HIS A 5 7.96 -0.99 -8.74
C HIS A 5 8.17 -0.76 -7.25
N LEU A 6 9.24 -1.33 -6.66
CA LEU A 6 9.49 -1.23 -5.23
C LEU A 6 9.88 0.18 -4.82
N GLN A 7 10.88 0.78 -5.48
CA GLN A 7 11.35 2.11 -5.11
C GLN A 7 10.24 3.16 -5.29
N PRO A 8 9.53 3.21 -6.45
CA PRO A 8 8.43 4.16 -6.62
C PRO A 8 7.28 3.97 -5.63
N PHE A 9 6.97 2.71 -5.24
CA PHE A 9 5.98 2.43 -4.20
C PHE A 9 6.41 2.99 -2.84
N LEU A 10 7.66 2.79 -2.44
CA LEU A 10 8.18 3.29 -1.17
C LEU A 10 8.24 4.83 -1.15
N ASP A 11 8.61 5.46 -2.26
CA ASP A 11 8.60 6.91 -2.40
C ASP A 11 7.18 7.46 -2.27
N ALA A 12 6.20 6.81 -2.89
CA ALA A 12 4.78 7.18 -2.77
C ALA A 12 4.27 7.00 -1.33
N MET A 13 4.69 5.95 -0.60
CA MET A 13 4.36 5.79 0.83
C MET A 13 4.93 6.96 1.65
N HIS A 14 6.20 7.32 1.42
CA HIS A 14 6.87 8.37 2.16
C HIS A 14 6.26 9.75 1.91
N GLN A 15 5.82 10.01 0.67
CA GLN A 15 5.16 11.26 0.29
C GLN A 15 3.66 11.28 0.64
N GLY A 16 3.11 10.19 1.20
CA GLY A 16 1.69 9.99 1.42
C GLY A 16 0.86 10.12 0.12
N ASN A 17 1.45 9.78 -1.03
CA ASN A 17 0.84 9.86 -2.35
C ASN A 17 -0.04 8.62 -2.60
N LYS A 18 -1.31 8.69 -2.16
CA LYS A 18 -2.27 7.59 -2.25
C LYS A 18 -2.52 7.11 -3.68
N GLU A 19 -2.57 8.03 -4.63
CA GLU A 19 -2.78 7.73 -6.05
C GLU A 19 -1.57 7.02 -6.66
N GLY A 20 -0.36 7.46 -6.30
CA GLY A 20 0.89 6.86 -6.75
C GLY A 20 1.08 5.41 -6.28
N LEU A 21 0.58 5.06 -5.08
CA LEU A 21 0.67 3.69 -4.56
C LEU A 21 -0.10 2.69 -5.41
N ALA A 22 -1.28 3.07 -5.90
CA ALA A 22 -2.14 2.19 -6.68
C ALA A 22 -1.46 1.71 -7.97
N VAL A 23 -0.60 2.52 -8.58
CA VAL A 23 0.10 2.19 -9.83
C VAL A 23 1.08 1.01 -9.65
N HIS A 24 1.54 0.77 -8.43
CA HIS A 24 2.58 -0.21 -8.13
C HIS A 24 2.05 -1.48 -7.44
N LEU A 25 0.73 -1.58 -7.26
CA LEU A 25 0.07 -2.77 -6.70
C LEU A 25 -0.56 -3.60 -7.81
N ALA A 26 -0.35 -4.92 -7.73
CA ALA A 26 -1.09 -5.89 -8.53
C ALA A 26 -2.57 -5.92 -8.13
N GLU A 27 -3.46 -6.27 -9.06
CA GLU A 27 -4.91 -6.34 -8.80
C GLU A 27 -5.26 -7.40 -7.75
N ASP A 28 -4.51 -8.50 -7.71
CA ASP A 28 -4.67 -9.65 -6.81
C ASP A 28 -3.73 -9.61 -5.58
N VAL A 29 -3.21 -8.43 -5.23
CA VAL A 29 -2.29 -8.27 -4.10
C VAL A 29 -2.90 -8.73 -2.76
N PHE A 30 -2.08 -9.33 -1.91
CA PHE A 30 -2.44 -9.69 -0.54
C PHE A 30 -1.63 -8.85 0.46
N LEU A 31 -2.30 -8.29 1.46
CA LEU A 31 -1.66 -7.64 2.60
C LEU A 31 -1.92 -8.47 3.86
N ARG A 32 -0.81 -8.90 4.50
CA ARG A 32 -0.84 -9.53 5.82
C ARG A 32 -0.52 -8.49 6.87
N SER A 33 -1.44 -8.28 7.79
CA SER A 33 -1.26 -7.35 8.90
C SER A 33 -0.67 -8.08 10.11
N PRO A 34 0.20 -7.44 10.89
CA PRO A 34 0.60 -7.96 12.20
C PRO A 34 -0.49 -7.76 13.28
N ILE A 35 -1.53 -6.96 12.99
CA ILE A 35 -2.58 -6.59 13.96
C ILE A 35 -3.83 -7.47 13.80
N VAL A 36 -4.21 -7.80 12.57
CA VAL A 36 -5.39 -8.63 12.26
C VAL A 36 -4.97 -9.95 11.63
N VAL A 37 -5.63 -11.04 12.04
CA VAL A 37 -5.32 -12.41 11.59
C VAL A 37 -5.76 -12.63 10.14
N GLU A 38 -6.87 -12.02 9.74
CA GLU A 38 -7.39 -12.13 8.38
C GLU A 38 -6.55 -11.29 7.41
N GLN A 39 -6.31 -11.84 6.22
CA GLN A 39 -5.59 -11.14 5.15
C GLN A 39 -6.53 -10.20 4.38
N PHE A 40 -6.01 -9.05 3.97
CA PHE A 40 -6.70 -8.19 3.02
C PHE A 40 -6.35 -8.63 1.60
N GLN A 41 -7.36 -8.86 0.77
CA GLN A 41 -7.19 -9.36 -0.58
C GLN A 41 -7.68 -8.36 -1.61
N GLY A 42 -6.87 -8.20 -2.65
CA GLY A 42 -7.16 -7.35 -3.78
C GLY A 42 -6.78 -5.90 -3.52
N LYS A 43 -6.44 -5.23 -4.61
CA LYS A 43 -5.93 -3.85 -4.61
C LYS A 43 -6.84 -2.86 -3.89
N ALA A 44 -8.15 -2.98 -4.04
CA ALA A 44 -9.11 -2.07 -3.40
C ALA A 44 -9.03 -2.14 -1.86
N GLN A 45 -9.01 -3.35 -1.28
CA GLN A 45 -8.91 -3.51 0.17
C GLN A 45 -7.54 -3.06 0.69
N VAL A 46 -6.46 -3.43 -0.02
CA VAL A 46 -5.11 -3.04 0.37
C VAL A 46 -4.93 -1.52 0.32
N LEU A 47 -5.43 -0.84 -0.72
CA LEU A 47 -5.38 0.62 -0.82
C LEU A 47 -6.19 1.32 0.28
N ALA A 48 -7.33 0.75 0.70
CA ALA A 48 -8.10 1.29 1.82
C ALA A 48 -7.27 1.25 3.12
N VAL A 49 -6.60 0.13 3.39
CA VAL A 49 -5.72 0.00 4.57
C VAL A 49 -4.55 0.98 4.50
N LEU A 50 -3.83 1.01 3.38
CA LEU A 50 -2.68 1.91 3.21
C LEU A 50 -3.11 3.39 3.33
N SER A 51 -4.26 3.75 2.76
CA SER A 51 -4.80 5.11 2.85
C SER A 51 -5.16 5.50 4.28
N ALA A 52 -5.69 4.57 5.08
CA ALA A 52 -5.97 4.78 6.49
C ALA A 52 -4.68 4.97 7.29
N LEU A 53 -3.68 4.12 7.08
CA LEU A 53 -2.38 4.24 7.74
C LEU A 53 -1.69 5.58 7.43
N LEU A 54 -1.68 5.98 6.16
CA LEU A 54 -1.07 7.24 5.72
C LEU A 54 -1.85 8.48 6.17
N SER A 55 -3.12 8.35 6.55
CA SER A 55 -3.88 9.48 7.11
C SER A 55 -3.54 9.78 8.57
N ILE A 56 -2.86 8.86 9.27
CA ILE A 56 -2.48 9.00 10.69
C ILE A 56 -1.09 9.63 10.82
N ILE A 57 -0.26 9.58 9.78
CA ILE A 57 1.10 10.14 9.82
C ILE A 57 1.01 11.66 9.66
N ASP A 58 1.26 12.38 10.74
CA ASP A 58 1.52 13.83 10.71
C ASP A 58 2.76 14.10 9.84
N ARG A 59 2.65 15.07 8.93
CA ARG A 59 3.74 15.45 8.00
C ARG A 59 4.60 16.56 8.56
#